data_AF-A0A2T2RUN9-F1
#
_entry.id   AF-A0A2T2RUN9-F1
#
_cell.length_a   1.000
_cell.length_b   1.000
_cell.length_c   1.000
_cell.angle_alpha   90.00
_cell.angle_beta   90.00
_cell.angle_gamma   90.00
#
_symmetry.space_group_name_H-M   'P 1'
#
loop_
_entity.id
_entity.type
_entity.pdbx_description
1 polymer ?
#
loop_
_entity_poly.entity_id
_entity_poly.type
_entity_poly.pdbx_seq_one_letter_code
_entity_poly.pdbx_strand_id
1 'polypeptide(L)' 'MPKLSSSSSDSTTHQLPDKFHWWEVLGVNPNATHQEVQTAYRKLIQEHHPDVDSSWQARSLAQRINAAYEEYKTSLSS' A
#
# COMPACT_ATOMS: atom_id res chain seq x y z
N MET A 1 3.63 39.73 -16.44
CA MET A 1 2.33 39.24 -15.93
C MET A 1 2.30 37.71 -16.05
N PRO A 2 1.63 36.99 -15.13
CA PRO A 2 1.95 35.64 -14.59
C PRO A 2 1.50 34.47 -15.51
N LYS A 3 1.89 33.19 -15.35
CA LYS A 3 2.22 32.43 -14.14
C LYS A 3 3.20 31.26 -14.42
N LEU A 4 4.15 31.04 -13.50
CA LEU A 4 4.88 29.78 -13.33
C LEU A 4 3.95 28.69 -12.75
N SER A 5 4.07 27.46 -13.23
CA SER A 5 3.72 26.19 -12.54
C SER A 5 4.52 25.09 -13.25
N SER A 6 5.68 24.66 -12.75
CA SER A 6 5.90 23.75 -11.60
C SER A 6 5.45 22.32 -11.88
N SER A 7 6.45 21.44 -11.89
CA SER A 7 6.43 19.98 -11.72
C SER A 7 5.73 19.14 -12.78
N SER A 8 6.19 17.94 -13.10
CA SER A 8 7.42 17.16 -12.93
C SER A 8 7.08 15.89 -13.71
N SER A 9 8.04 15.40 -14.48
CA SER A 9 8.14 14.05 -15.05
C SER A 9 7.20 13.00 -14.44
N ASP A 10 6.13 12.62 -15.14
CA ASP A 10 5.37 11.40 -14.80
C ASP A 10 5.65 10.33 -15.86
N SER A 11 6.91 9.88 -15.87
CA SER A 11 7.32 8.66 -16.55
C SER A 11 7.01 7.47 -15.65
N THR A 12 5.74 7.23 -15.32
CA THR A 12 5.33 6.05 -14.56
C THR A 12 5.05 4.92 -15.54
N THR A 13 6.11 4.18 -15.86
CA THR A 13 6.13 2.91 -16.59
C THR A 13 5.03 1.97 -16.08
N HIS A 14 3.89 1.93 -16.77
CA HIS A 14 2.82 1.00 -16.50
C HIS A 14 2.89 -0.15 -17.51
N GLN A 15 3.79 -1.10 -17.24
CA GLN A 15 3.74 -2.39 -17.91
C GLN A 15 4.12 -3.48 -16.92
N LEU A 16 3.10 -4.15 -16.38
CA LEU A 16 3.01 -5.60 -16.20
C LEU A 16 1.61 -5.92 -15.61
N PRO A 17 0.75 -6.67 -16.32
CA PRO A 17 -0.51 -7.15 -15.77
C PRO A 17 -0.24 -8.21 -14.69
N ASP A 18 -1.04 -8.19 -13.63
CA ASP A 18 -1.15 -9.20 -12.55
C ASP A 18 -0.24 -9.09 -11.32
N LYS A 19 0.47 -7.97 -11.09
CA LYS A 19 1.02 -7.65 -9.76
C LYS A 19 0.28 -6.45 -9.15
N PHE A 20 -0.51 -6.71 -8.11
CA PHE A 20 -1.07 -5.66 -7.28
C PHE A 20 0.07 -4.98 -6.51
N HIS A 21 0.15 -3.66 -6.58
CA HIS A 21 1.16 -2.92 -5.84
C HIS A 21 0.80 -2.83 -4.35
N TRP A 22 1.81 -2.72 -3.48
CA TRP A 22 1.60 -2.65 -2.04
C TRP A 22 0.68 -1.50 -1.61
N TRP A 23 0.75 -0.35 -2.30
CA TRP A 23 -0.09 0.82 -2.00
C TRP A 23 -1.56 0.59 -2.35
N GLU A 24 -1.85 -0.22 -3.37
CA GLU A 24 -3.23 -0.60 -3.73
C GLU A 24 -3.84 -1.55 -2.69
N VAL A 25 -3.03 -2.50 -2.19
CA VAL A 25 -3.47 -3.45 -1.16
C VAL A 25 -3.68 -2.75 0.18
N LEU A 26 -2.81 -1.81 0.55
CA LEU A 26 -2.94 -1.03 1.78
C LEU A 26 -3.91 0.15 1.65
N GLY A 27 -4.39 0.45 0.45
CA GLY A 27 -5.32 1.56 0.19
C GLY A 27 -4.70 2.94 0.48
N VAL A 28 -3.40 3.09 0.23
CA VAL A 28 -2.63 4.31 0.46
C VAL A 28 -2.12 4.91 -0.85
N ASN A 29 -1.66 6.15 -0.79
CA ASN A 29 -1.00 6.77 -1.95
C ASN A 29 0.34 6.05 -2.23
N PRO A 30 0.76 5.87 -3.51
CA PRO A 30 2.11 5.37 -3.82
C PRO A 30 3.23 6.24 -3.20
N ASN A 31 2.96 7.53 -2.99
CA ASN A 31 3.87 8.47 -2.33
C ASN A 31 3.56 8.66 -0.83
N ALA A 32 2.78 7.76 -0.23
CA ALA A 32 2.42 7.86 1.18
C ALA A 32 3.67 7.79 2.07
N THR A 33 3.65 8.58 3.14
CA THR A 33 4.71 8.58 4.15
C THR A 33 4.70 7.28 4.95
N HIS A 34 5.85 6.91 5.52
CA HIS A 34 5.95 5.70 6.35
C HIS A 34 4.91 5.65 7.48
N GLN A 35 4.55 6.80 8.05
CA GLN A 35 3.51 6.89 9.08
C GLN A 35 2.12 6.56 8.54
N GLU A 36 1.78 7.01 7.34
CA GLU A 36 0.50 6.70 6.68
C GLU A 36 0.40 5.21 6.34
N VAL A 37 1.47 4.63 5.76
CA VAL A 37 1.55 3.20 5.43
C VAL A 37 1.37 2.35 6.69
N GLN A 38 2.11 2.66 7.76
CA GLN A 38 2.03 1.93 9.02
C GLN A 38 0.65 2.09 9.69
N THR A 39 0.03 3.26 9.59
CA THR A 39 -1.30 3.51 10.13
C THR A 39 -2.37 2.72 9.38
N ALA A 40 -2.33 2.71 8.04
CA ALA A 40 -3.24 1.93 7.21
C ALA A 40 -3.10 0.43 7.48
N TYR A 41 -1.86 -0.08 7.50
CA TYR A 41 -1.55 -1.48 7.83
C TYR A 41 -2.17 -1.89 9.18
N ARG A 42 -1.94 -1.10 10.24
CA ARG A 42 -2.48 -1.43 11.57
C ARG A 42 -4.01 -1.44 11.60
N LYS A 43 -4.66 -0.48 10.93
CA LYS A 43 -6.13 -0.42 10.86
C LYS A 43 -6.69 -1.67 10.18
N LEU A 44 -6.15 -2.02 9.03
CA LEU A 44 -6.57 -3.20 8.26
C LEU A 44 -6.37 -4.51 9.03
N ILE A 45 -5.26 -4.66 9.75
CA ILE A 45 -5.01 -5.83 10.59
C ILE A 45 -5.95 -5.87 11.80
N GLN A 46 -6.29 -4.72 12.40
CA GLN A 46 -7.26 -4.68 13.50
C GLN A 46 -8.68 -5.03 13.03
N GLU A 47 -9.07 -4.59 11.84
CA GLU A 47 -10.38 -4.88 11.23
C GLU A 47 -10.50 -6.33 10.75
N HIS A 48 -9.41 -6.92 10.24
CA HIS A 48 -9.38 -8.28 9.70
C HIS A 48 -8.61 -9.28 10.58
N HIS A 49 -8.43 -8.98 11.87
CA HIS A 49 -7.68 -9.87 12.76
C HIS A 49 -8.43 -11.19 12.93
N PRO A 50 -7.76 -12.36 12.82
CA PRO A 50 -8.42 -13.66 12.99
C PRO A 50 -9.06 -13.87 14.37
N ASP A 51 -8.61 -13.12 15.39
CA ASP A 51 -9.19 -13.13 16.74
C ASP A 51 -10.53 -12.37 16.82
N VAL A 52 -10.78 -11.42 15.90
CA VAL A 52 -12.03 -10.66 15.83
C VAL A 52 -12.97 -11.31 14.82
N ASP A 53 -12.44 -11.74 13.67
CA ASP A 53 -13.16 -12.48 12.66
C ASP A 53 -12.34 -13.69 12.20
N SER A 54 -12.74 -14.88 12.65
CA SER A 54 -12.08 -16.15 12.30
C SER A 54 -12.44 -16.67 10.89
N SER A 55 -13.13 -15.87 10.07
CA SER A 55 -13.48 -16.21 8.69
C SER A 55 -12.22 -16.47 7.83
N TRP A 56 -12.39 -17.30 6.80
CA TRP A 56 -11.31 -17.58 5.85
C TRP A 56 -10.92 -16.30 5.08
N GLN A 57 -11.89 -15.43 4.85
CA GLN A 57 -11.75 -14.15 4.19
C GLN A 57 -10.83 -13.21 4.98
N ALA A 58 -11.05 -13.08 6.30
CA ALA A 58 -10.20 -12.26 7.17
C ALA A 58 -8.74 -12.73 7.15
N ARG A 59 -8.51 -14.05 7.21
CA ARG A 59 -7.17 -14.65 7.07
C ARG A 59 -6.52 -14.31 5.74
N SER A 60 -7.24 -14.49 4.62
CA SER A 60 -6.71 -14.18 3.28
C SER A 60 -6.41 -12.68 3.10
N LEU A 61 -7.27 -11.80 3.63
CA LEU A 61 -7.04 -10.36 3.63
C LEU A 61 -5.79 -10.00 4.45
N ALA A 62 -5.69 -10.47 5.70
CA ALA A 62 -4.55 -10.23 6.56
C ALA A 62 -3.22 -10.69 5.92
N GLN A 63 -3.23 -11.85 5.25
CA GLN A 63 -2.06 -12.33 4.48
C GLN A 63 -1.67 -11.38 3.34
N ARG A 64 -2.64 -10.87 2.56
CA ARG A 64 -2.36 -9.89 1.50
C ARG A 64 -1.81 -8.58 2.06
N ILE A 65 -2.38 -8.09 3.15
CA ILE A 65 -1.94 -6.86 3.85
C ILE A 65 -0.50 -7.02 4.34
N ASN A 66 -0.16 -8.15 4.95
CA ASN A 66 1.21 -8.44 5.40
C ASN A 66 2.19 -8.51 4.23
N ALA A 67 1.83 -9.19 3.14
CA ALA A 67 2.67 -9.29 1.95
C ALA A 67 2.97 -7.91 1.34
N ALA A 68 1.96 -7.04 1.24
CA ALA A 68 2.12 -5.68 0.77
C ALA A 68 3.06 -4.85 1.67
N TYR A 69 2.91 -4.95 2.99
CA TYR A 69 3.77 -4.22 3.92
C TYR A 69 5.24 -4.67 3.85
N GLU A 70 5.50 -5.97 3.63
CA GLU A 70 6.87 -6.46 3.40
C GLU A 70 7.46 -6.00 2.06
N GLU A 71 6.65 -5.92 1.00
CA GLU A 71 7.08 -5.35 -0.28
C GLU A 71 7.44 -3.87 -0.13
N TYR A 72 6.62 -3.10 0.60
CA TYR A 72 6.93 -1.71 0.96
C TYR A 72 8.29 -1.59 1.66
N LYS A 73 8.51 -2.38 2.72
CA LYS A 73 9.79 -2.38 3.45
C LYS A 73 10.98 -2.73 2.56
N THR A 74 10.80 -3.67 1.64
CA THR A 74 11.83 -4.06 0.67
C THR A 74 12.13 -2.91 -0.30
N SER A 75 11.09 -2.21 -0.77
CA SER A 75 11.23 -1.06 -1.67
C SER A 75 11.93 0.15 -1.02
N LEU A 76 11.85 0.30 0.30
CA LEU A 76 12.62 1.32 1.04
C LEU A 76 14.11 0.98 1.19
N SER A 77 14.48 -0.29 1.04
CA SER A 77 15.84 -0.78 1.26
C SER A 77 16.66 -0.94 -0.04
N SER A 78 16.10 -0.59 -1.20
CA SER A 78 16.76 -0.62 -2.51
C SER A 78 17.03 0.80 -3.01
#